data_AF-A0A9D1J363-F1
#
_entry.id   AF-A0A9D1J363-F1
#
_cell.length_a   1.000
_cell.length_b   1.000
_cell.length_c   1.000
_cell.angle_alpha   90.00
_cell.angle_beta   90.00
_cell.angle_gamma   90.00
#
_symmetry.space_group_name_H-M   'P 1'
#
loop_
_entity.id
_entity.type
_entity.pdbx_description
1 polymer ?
#
loop_
_entity_poly.entity_id
_entity_poly.type
_entity_poly.pdbx_seq_one_letter_code
_entity_poly.pdbx_strand_id
1 'polypeptide(L)'
;MKILKKALRKILLTTTVRNIIKKYLVGNLGKVVEEDDKLICYVKKNKIKKEKYEYSIICNGIEDKEFAKTYNLDKPVYYVIEGINITDKKVYIYNYHNEDCNITIKNCNFEFGFGIQAKCDCTLDNNHIRAFYLLMIDTKNLTIKNMDLTNEVALAGADLSIKLGATFNINLINANIGKEKERTKVSMIAYKNIELTNSTVNGKEVECDAKQQIITDDNSSLNATDKIILKTDNIDKINISYNTLVYNDNVIEQEENKVGTIEYKDDDLTNKRLELINLLKNLKDICENTSIGEIRHKPFSKVKK
;
A
#
# COMPACT_ATOMS: atom_id res chain seq x y z
N MET A 1 29.91 30.39 41.15
CA MET A 1 29.12 29.14 41.41
C MET A 1 27.59 29.33 41.39
N LYS A 2 27.00 30.37 42.02
CA LYS A 2 25.52 30.62 42.00
C LYS A 2 24.94 30.93 40.61
N ILE A 3 25.65 31.71 39.79
CA ILE A 3 25.22 32.08 38.42
C ILE A 3 25.20 30.84 37.51
N LEU A 4 26.23 30.00 37.59
CA LEU A 4 26.32 28.73 36.87
C LEU A 4 25.13 27.80 37.20
N LYS A 5 24.78 27.66 38.50
CA LYS A 5 23.61 26.86 38.94
C LYS A 5 22.27 27.40 38.42
N LYS A 6 22.10 28.72 38.30
CA LYS A 6 20.87 29.35 37.81
C LYS A 6 20.73 29.20 36.29
N ALA A 7 21.83 29.36 35.55
CA ALA A 7 21.88 29.11 34.11
C ALA A 7 21.61 27.62 33.79
N LEU A 8 22.28 26.70 34.50
CA LEU A 8 22.03 25.26 34.39
C LEU A 8 20.57 24.90 34.69
N ARG A 9 19.97 25.45 35.76
CA ARG A 9 18.54 25.23 36.06
C ARG A 9 17.60 25.74 34.97
N LYS A 10 17.88 26.91 34.39
CA LYS A 10 17.07 27.47 33.29
C LYS A 10 17.16 26.61 32.03
N ILE A 11 18.37 26.16 31.68
CA ILE A 11 18.64 25.25 30.55
C ILE A 11 17.95 23.89 30.79
N LEU A 12 18.07 23.31 31.99
CA LEU A 12 17.39 22.07 32.36
C LEU A 12 15.87 22.20 32.31
N LEU A 13 15.31 23.33 32.77
CA LEU A 13 13.87 23.59 32.64
C LEU A 13 13.45 23.64 31.17
N THR A 14 14.20 24.36 30.32
CA THR A 14 13.87 24.46 28.89
C THR A 14 13.98 23.11 28.17
N THR A 15 14.98 22.29 28.49
CA THR A 15 15.13 20.94 27.92
C THR A 15 14.03 20.01 28.42
N THR A 16 13.66 20.09 29.70
CA THR A 16 12.59 19.28 30.28
C THR A 16 11.24 19.66 29.67
N VAL A 17 10.94 20.95 29.58
CA VAL A 17 9.72 21.47 28.96
C VAL A 17 9.66 21.11 27.48
N ARG A 18 10.76 21.28 26.72
CA ARG A 18 10.82 20.87 25.31
C ARG A 18 10.55 19.37 25.14
N ASN A 19 11.07 18.52 26.02
CA ASN A 19 10.80 17.08 25.98
C ASN A 19 9.34 16.73 26.33
N ILE A 20 8.69 17.49 27.21
CA ILE A 20 7.26 17.33 27.52
C ILE A 20 6.42 17.71 26.30
N ILE A 21 6.71 18.87 25.69
CA ILE A 21 6.02 19.36 24.49
C ILE A 21 6.14 18.36 23.35
N LYS A 22 7.35 17.86 23.07
CA LYS A 22 7.57 16.84 22.04
C LYS A 22 6.73 15.60 22.24
N LYS A 23 6.65 15.10 23.47
CA LYS A 23 5.81 13.94 23.79
C LYS A 23 4.33 14.24 23.59
N TYR A 24 3.87 15.41 24.03
CA TYR A 24 2.49 15.83 23.85
C TYR A 24 2.12 15.87 22.36
N LEU A 25 2.95 16.52 21.54
CA LEU A 25 2.73 16.69 20.09
C LEU A 25 2.60 15.37 19.32
N VAL A 26 3.20 14.28 19.80
CA VAL A 26 3.20 12.97 19.11
C VAL A 26 2.34 11.92 19.81
N GLY A 27 1.41 12.34 20.68
CA GLY A 27 0.44 11.44 21.35
C GLY A 27 0.97 10.68 22.56
N ASN A 28 2.12 11.09 23.12
CA ASN A 28 2.72 10.55 24.35
C ASN A 28 2.98 9.02 24.31
N LEU A 29 3.24 8.48 23.12
CA LEU A 29 3.42 7.05 22.88
C LEU A 29 4.79 6.50 23.36
N GLY A 30 5.75 7.36 23.70
CA GLY A 30 7.03 6.90 24.19
C GLY A 30 8.14 7.95 24.26
N LYS A 31 9.33 7.58 23.79
CA LYS A 31 10.51 8.47 23.77
C LYS A 31 10.51 9.23 22.45
N VAL A 32 10.70 10.55 22.52
CA VAL A 32 10.82 11.38 21.32
C VAL A 32 12.26 11.88 21.19
N VAL A 33 12.87 11.60 20.05
CA VAL A 33 14.14 12.19 19.62
C VAL A 33 13.82 13.25 18.58
N GLU A 34 14.53 14.36 18.66
CA GLU A 34 14.40 15.47 17.71
C GLU A 34 15.68 15.52 16.90
N GLU A 35 15.53 15.45 15.59
CA GLU A 35 16.59 15.68 14.62
C GLU A 35 16.30 17.01 13.89
N ASP A 36 17.21 17.43 13.02
CA ASP A 36 17.13 18.72 12.35
C ASP A 36 15.88 18.84 11.47
N ASP A 37 15.48 17.76 10.80
CA ASP A 37 14.39 17.70 9.82
C ASP A 37 13.15 16.94 10.29
N LYS A 38 13.21 16.19 11.40
CA LYS A 38 12.12 15.31 11.84
C LYS A 38 12.04 15.08 13.35
N LEU A 39 10.92 14.53 13.79
CA LEU A 39 10.73 13.96 15.13
C LEU A 39 10.60 12.44 15.04
N ILE A 40 11.34 11.70 15.86
CA ILE A 40 11.26 10.24 15.94
C ILE A 40 10.63 9.83 17.26
N CYS A 41 9.46 9.20 17.20
CA CYS A 41 8.73 8.67 18.36
C CYS A 41 8.92 7.15 18.46
N TYR A 42 9.74 6.72 19.42
CA TYR A 42 9.90 5.30 19.77
C TYR A 42 8.77 4.88 20.71
N VAL A 43 7.82 4.11 20.17
CA VAL A 43 6.62 3.67 20.86
C VAL A 43 6.97 2.64 21.93
N LYS A 44 6.38 2.80 23.12
CA LYS A 44 6.57 1.86 24.23
C LYS A 44 5.28 1.08 24.47
N LYS A 45 5.38 -0.24 24.63
CA LYS A 45 4.22 -1.12 24.92
C LYS A 45 3.33 -0.60 26.05
N ASN A 46 3.91 -0.12 27.15
CA ASN A 46 3.16 0.38 28.30
C ASN A 46 2.49 1.75 28.11
N LYS A 47 2.68 2.39 26.95
CA LYS A 47 2.02 3.63 26.54
C LYS A 47 0.91 3.40 25.51
N ILE A 48 0.79 2.19 24.98
CA ILE A 48 -0.25 1.84 24.02
C ILE A 48 -1.59 1.74 24.76
N LYS A 49 -2.65 2.28 24.14
CA LYS A 49 -4.00 2.17 24.67
C LYS A 49 -4.42 0.70 24.61
N LYS A 50 -4.80 0.15 25.76
CA LYS A 50 -5.31 -1.21 25.91
C LYS A 50 -6.82 -1.15 26.12
N GLU A 51 -7.55 -1.76 25.22
CA GLU A 51 -8.99 -1.97 25.35
C GLU A 51 -9.28 -3.43 25.72
N LYS A 52 -10.56 -3.77 25.86
CA LYS A 52 -10.99 -5.09 26.32
C LYS A 52 -10.45 -6.21 25.42
N TYR A 53 -10.43 -5.99 24.10
CA TYR A 53 -10.08 -7.02 23.11
C TYR A 53 -8.90 -6.67 22.20
N GLU A 54 -8.35 -5.46 22.31
CA GLU A 54 -7.33 -4.96 21.39
C GLU A 54 -6.36 -3.96 22.05
N TYR A 55 -5.22 -3.76 21.39
CA TYR A 55 -4.35 -2.62 21.56
C TYR A 55 -4.51 -1.69 20.36
N SER A 56 -4.65 -0.39 20.62
CA SER A 56 -4.77 0.62 19.58
C SER A 56 -3.59 1.59 19.66
N ILE A 57 -2.86 1.76 18.56
CA ILE A 57 -1.72 2.68 18.43
C ILE A 57 -2.12 3.80 17.45
N ILE A 58 -2.21 5.04 17.94
CA ILE A 58 -2.67 6.19 17.14
C ILE A 58 -1.45 7.05 16.76
N CYS A 59 -1.04 6.96 15.49
CA CYS A 59 0.14 7.60 14.91
C CYS A 59 -0.24 8.80 14.04
N ASN A 60 -0.95 9.79 14.60
CA ASN A 60 -1.50 10.92 13.85
C ASN A 60 -0.48 12.01 13.45
N GLY A 61 0.79 11.87 13.81
CA GLY A 61 1.78 12.93 13.63
C GLY A 61 1.47 14.13 14.53
N ILE A 62 1.75 15.34 14.04
CA ILE A 62 1.42 16.60 14.73
C ILE A 62 0.07 17.09 14.23
N GLU A 63 -0.92 17.12 15.13
CA GLU A 63 -2.25 17.70 14.86
C GLU A 63 -2.25 19.22 15.09
N ASP A 64 -1.67 19.68 16.20
CA ASP A 64 -1.56 21.10 16.54
C ASP A 64 -0.31 21.76 15.92
N LYS A 65 -0.43 22.07 14.63
CA LYS A 65 0.64 22.69 13.83
C LYS A 65 1.02 24.09 14.34
N GLU A 66 0.07 24.88 14.82
CA GLU A 66 0.33 26.25 15.31
C GLU A 66 1.15 26.23 16.61
N PHE A 67 0.75 25.37 17.55
CA PHE A 67 1.52 25.16 18.78
C PHE A 67 2.90 24.60 18.47
N ALA A 68 3.03 23.65 17.55
CA ALA A 68 4.33 23.10 17.15
C ALA A 68 5.27 24.18 16.55
N LYS A 69 4.75 25.07 15.71
CA LYS A 69 5.52 26.19 15.12
C LYS A 69 6.09 27.13 16.19
N THR A 70 5.33 27.41 17.26
CA THR A 70 5.78 28.26 18.38
C THR A 70 7.08 27.75 19.02
N TYR A 71 7.33 26.44 18.96
CA TYR A 71 8.53 25.82 19.52
C TYR A 71 9.52 25.32 18.46
N ASN A 72 9.30 25.66 17.18
CA ASN A 72 10.07 25.16 16.04
C ASN A 72 10.12 23.61 16.00
N LEU A 73 8.95 22.99 16.17
CA LEU A 73 8.76 21.53 16.19
C LEU A 73 7.80 21.05 15.09
N ASP A 74 7.32 21.94 14.21
CA ASP A 74 6.50 21.57 13.05
C ASP A 74 7.35 20.86 12.00
N LYS A 75 7.56 19.56 12.24
CA LYS A 75 8.38 18.66 11.42
C LYS A 75 7.62 17.35 11.20
N PRO A 76 7.92 16.59 10.13
CA PRO A 76 7.39 15.24 9.95
C PRO A 76 7.69 14.32 11.14
N VAL A 77 6.78 13.40 11.42
CA VAL A 77 6.88 12.48 12.56
C VAL A 77 7.11 11.04 12.09
N TYR A 78 8.15 10.40 12.63
CA TYR A 78 8.48 9.00 12.37
C TYR A 78 8.17 8.18 13.61
N TYR A 79 7.17 7.32 13.53
CA TYR A 79 6.84 6.37 14.59
C TYR A 79 7.64 5.08 14.39
N VAL A 80 8.38 4.67 15.41
CA VAL A 80 9.13 3.41 15.43
C VAL A 80 8.50 2.51 16.48
N ILE A 81 7.86 1.45 16.02
CA ILE A 81 7.23 0.39 16.83
C ILE A 81 8.16 -0.81 16.74
N GLU A 82 8.97 -1.03 17.78
CA GLU A 82 10.05 -2.03 17.74
C GLU A 82 10.01 -2.97 18.95
N GLY A 83 10.20 -4.27 18.70
CA GLY A 83 10.38 -5.26 19.77
C GLY A 83 9.13 -5.47 20.64
N ILE A 84 7.94 -5.10 20.14
CA ILE A 84 6.70 -5.23 20.90
C ILE A 84 6.13 -6.62 20.69
N ASN A 85 5.92 -7.33 21.80
CA ASN A 85 5.28 -8.64 21.82
C ASN A 85 3.87 -8.54 22.41
N ILE A 86 2.83 -8.82 21.62
CA ILE A 86 1.41 -8.86 22.01
C ILE A 86 0.79 -10.13 21.42
N THR A 87 0.56 -11.13 22.27
CA THR A 87 0.01 -12.44 21.85
C THR A 87 -1.42 -12.68 22.34
N ASP A 88 -1.92 -11.83 23.24
CA ASP A 88 -3.20 -12.03 23.94
C ASP A 88 -4.37 -11.23 23.35
N LYS A 89 -4.09 -10.30 22.42
CA LYS A 89 -5.07 -9.33 21.89
C LYS A 89 -4.74 -8.89 20.47
N LYS A 90 -5.77 -8.44 19.76
CA LYS A 90 -5.63 -7.80 18.45
C LYS A 90 -4.79 -6.53 18.57
N VAL A 91 -4.10 -6.16 17.50
CA VAL A 91 -3.34 -4.90 17.41
C VAL A 91 -3.82 -4.13 16.20
N TYR A 92 -4.26 -2.89 16.41
CA TYR A 92 -4.61 -1.98 15.34
C TYR A 92 -3.79 -0.70 15.41
N ILE A 93 -3.32 -0.27 14.25
CA ILE A 93 -2.53 0.94 14.09
C ILE A 93 -3.31 1.90 13.20
N TYR A 94 -3.48 3.12 13.67
CA TYR A 94 -4.29 4.13 13.02
C TYR A 94 -3.52 5.41 12.77
N ASN A 95 -3.72 6.00 11.61
CA ASN A 95 -3.41 7.40 11.30
C ASN A 95 -4.59 7.97 10.48
N TYR A 96 -5.34 8.89 11.07
CA TYR A 96 -6.58 9.39 10.46
C TYR A 96 -6.42 10.74 9.74
N HIS A 97 -5.41 11.52 10.11
CA HIS A 97 -5.43 12.96 9.87
C HIS A 97 -4.25 13.49 9.05
N ASN A 98 -3.09 12.83 9.07
CA ASN A 98 -1.85 13.48 8.62
C ASN A 98 -1.00 12.56 7.75
N GLU A 99 -0.68 13.02 6.55
CA GLU A 99 0.22 12.31 5.62
C GLU A 99 1.71 12.58 5.90
N ASP A 100 2.05 13.63 6.66
CA ASP A 100 3.43 13.99 7.06
C ASP A 100 3.90 13.10 8.24
N CYS A 101 3.62 11.80 8.16
CA CYS A 101 4.17 10.81 9.07
C CYS A 101 4.74 9.60 8.35
N ASN A 102 5.50 8.82 9.11
CA ASN A 102 5.97 7.51 8.68
C ASN A 102 5.80 6.55 9.85
N ILE A 103 5.39 5.32 9.57
CA ILE A 103 5.24 4.27 10.57
C ILE A 103 6.14 3.11 10.18
N THR A 104 7.13 2.82 11.02
CA THR A 104 7.98 1.64 10.88
C THR A 104 7.69 0.68 12.03
N ILE A 105 7.27 -0.54 11.70
CA ILE A 105 7.05 -1.62 12.65
C ILE A 105 8.09 -2.68 12.37
N LYS A 106 8.93 -2.99 13.36
CA LYS A 106 10.02 -3.95 13.19
C LYS A 106 10.23 -4.87 14.38
N ASN A 107 10.64 -6.11 14.11
CA ASN A 107 10.96 -7.09 15.15
C ASN A 107 9.83 -7.28 16.18
N CYS A 108 8.57 -7.12 15.77
CA CYS A 108 7.39 -7.27 16.64
C CYS A 108 6.77 -8.66 16.50
N ASN A 109 6.03 -9.08 17.53
CA ASN A 109 5.28 -10.33 17.55
C ASN A 109 3.81 -10.05 17.88
N PHE A 110 2.91 -10.28 16.92
CA PHE A 110 1.47 -10.00 17.02
C PHE A 110 0.65 -11.24 16.66
N GLU A 111 0.28 -12.05 17.65
CA GLU A 111 -0.27 -13.40 17.41
C GLU A 111 -1.80 -13.47 17.37
N PHE A 112 -2.51 -12.40 17.74
CA PHE A 112 -3.97 -12.46 17.90
C PHE A 112 -4.77 -11.61 16.89
N GLY A 113 -4.16 -11.22 15.78
CA GLY A 113 -4.76 -10.38 14.75
C GLY A 113 -4.14 -8.99 14.66
N PHE A 114 -4.04 -8.49 13.44
CA PHE A 114 -3.33 -7.26 13.12
C PHE A 114 -4.04 -6.48 12.02
N GLY A 115 -4.02 -5.16 12.12
CA GLY A 115 -4.48 -4.30 11.05
C GLY A 115 -3.88 -2.90 11.10
N ILE A 116 -3.82 -2.26 9.94
CA ILE A 116 -3.33 -0.88 9.78
C ILE A 116 -4.31 -0.11 8.91
N GLN A 117 -4.66 1.09 9.36
CA GLN A 117 -5.29 2.10 8.52
C GLN A 117 -4.53 3.42 8.71
N ALA A 118 -3.79 3.84 7.69
CA ALA A 118 -2.95 5.02 7.75
C ALA A 118 -3.02 5.82 6.46
N LYS A 119 -2.90 7.15 6.54
CA LYS A 119 -2.75 8.03 5.38
C LYS A 119 -1.30 8.36 5.06
N CYS A 120 -0.36 7.68 5.70
CA CYS A 120 1.06 7.91 5.56
C CYS A 120 1.81 6.62 5.25
N ASP A 121 3.13 6.73 5.08
CA ASP A 121 3.96 5.63 4.62
C ASP A 121 4.17 4.62 5.76
N CYS A 122 4.03 3.34 5.42
CA CYS A 122 4.11 2.24 6.38
C CYS A 122 5.14 1.20 5.93
N THR A 123 6.03 0.82 6.85
CA THR A 123 7.00 -0.25 6.66
C THR A 123 6.83 -1.31 7.72
N LEU A 124 6.66 -2.57 7.29
CA LEU A 124 6.74 -3.76 8.12
C LEU A 124 8.07 -4.46 7.83
N ASP A 125 8.90 -4.66 8.85
CA ASP A 125 10.23 -5.29 8.72
C ASP A 125 10.47 -6.38 9.75
N ASN A 126 10.63 -7.63 9.31
CA ASN A 126 10.96 -8.75 10.20
C ASN A 126 9.98 -8.87 11.39
N ASN A 127 8.67 -8.85 11.12
CA ASN A 127 7.65 -9.06 12.14
C ASN A 127 7.07 -10.46 12.05
N HIS A 128 6.69 -11.02 13.20
CA HIS A 128 5.78 -12.15 13.27
C HIS A 128 4.36 -11.62 13.45
N ILE A 129 3.50 -11.91 12.47
CA ILE A 129 2.09 -11.57 12.52
C ILE A 129 1.31 -12.88 12.38
N ARG A 130 0.17 -12.96 13.08
CA ARG A 130 -0.83 -14.01 12.89
C ARG A 130 -2.21 -13.38 12.79
N ALA A 131 -2.85 -13.52 11.64
CA ALA A 131 -4.27 -13.26 11.44
C ALA A 131 -5.09 -14.56 11.52
N PHE A 132 -6.34 -14.42 11.95
CA PHE A 132 -7.28 -15.53 12.09
C PHE A 132 -8.21 -15.67 10.89
N TYR A 133 -8.70 -14.53 10.38
CA TYR A 133 -9.72 -14.47 9.33
C TYR A 133 -9.42 -13.35 8.32
N LEU A 134 -8.86 -12.24 8.80
CA LEU A 134 -8.55 -11.08 8.00
C LEU A 134 -7.27 -10.42 8.52
N LEU A 135 -6.32 -10.22 7.61
CA LEU A 135 -5.26 -9.22 7.72
C LEU A 135 -5.64 -8.07 6.78
N MET A 136 -5.78 -6.86 7.30
CA MET A 136 -6.13 -5.69 6.50
C MET A 136 -5.16 -4.54 6.78
N ILE A 137 -4.49 -4.09 5.73
CA ILE A 137 -3.55 -2.97 5.75
C ILE A 137 -3.99 -2.01 4.66
N ASP A 138 -4.19 -0.74 5.01
CA ASP A 138 -4.50 0.34 4.07
C ASP A 138 -3.63 1.56 4.43
N THR A 139 -2.82 2.02 3.48
CA THR A 139 -1.72 2.96 3.71
C THR A 139 -1.48 3.89 2.53
N LYS A 140 -0.61 4.91 2.63
CA LYS A 140 -0.21 5.71 1.46
C LYS A 140 0.75 4.95 0.55
N ASN A 141 1.85 4.49 1.14
CA ASN A 141 2.78 3.53 0.56
C ASN A 141 2.98 2.41 1.57
N LEU A 142 3.01 1.16 1.09
CA LEU A 142 3.26 -0.01 1.90
C LEU A 142 4.58 -0.65 1.49
N THR A 143 5.45 -0.91 2.45
CA THR A 143 6.63 -1.77 2.27
C THR A 143 6.58 -2.91 3.27
N ILE A 144 6.61 -4.14 2.79
CA ILE A 144 6.72 -5.35 3.61
C ILE A 144 8.06 -6.00 3.26
N LYS A 145 8.94 -6.15 4.25
CA LYS A 145 10.26 -6.71 4.04
C LYS A 145 10.66 -7.75 5.07
N ASN A 146 11.40 -8.77 4.61
CA ASN A 146 11.93 -9.84 5.45
C ASN A 146 10.86 -10.52 6.30
N MET A 147 9.69 -10.79 5.71
CA MET A 147 8.53 -11.30 6.44
C MET A 147 8.01 -12.58 5.83
N ASP A 148 7.60 -13.48 6.71
CA ASP A 148 6.91 -14.71 6.35
C ASP A 148 5.50 -14.71 6.98
N LEU A 149 4.51 -14.41 6.14
CA LEU A 149 3.08 -14.43 6.46
C LEU A 149 2.41 -15.74 5.98
N THR A 150 3.14 -16.86 6.01
CA THR A 150 2.62 -18.18 5.57
C THR A 150 2.01 -19.01 6.72
N ASN A 151 2.30 -18.68 7.99
CA ASN A 151 2.01 -19.51 9.17
C ASN A 151 0.73 -19.13 9.94
N GLU A 152 -0.33 -18.75 9.24
CA GLU A 152 -1.52 -18.16 9.87
C GLU A 152 -2.80 -18.99 9.69
N VAL A 153 -2.82 -20.27 10.11
CA VAL A 153 -4.11 -20.94 10.32
C VAL A 153 -4.44 -20.86 11.79
N ALA A 154 -5.56 -20.21 12.07
CA ALA A 154 -6.19 -20.34 13.36
C ALA A 154 -7.63 -20.77 13.16
N LEU A 155 -7.91 -21.93 13.76
CA LEU A 155 -9.13 -22.73 13.68
C LEU A 155 -9.24 -23.52 12.37
N ALA A 156 -9.34 -24.84 12.54
CA ALA A 156 -9.51 -25.78 11.43
C ALA A 156 -10.75 -25.38 10.62
N GLY A 157 -10.52 -24.88 9.40
CA GLY A 157 -11.55 -24.68 8.39
C GLY A 157 -12.00 -23.25 8.11
N ALA A 158 -11.39 -22.21 8.70
CA ALA A 158 -11.71 -20.83 8.33
C ALA A 158 -10.98 -20.38 7.04
N ASP A 159 -11.66 -19.55 6.24
CA ASP A 159 -11.03 -18.82 5.13
C ASP A 159 -10.20 -17.66 5.67
N LEU A 160 -9.00 -17.47 5.10
CA LEU A 160 -8.11 -16.37 5.45
C LEU A 160 -8.10 -15.36 4.29
N SER A 161 -8.38 -14.10 4.60
CA SER A 161 -8.21 -13.00 3.64
C SER A 161 -7.04 -12.11 4.06
N ILE A 162 -6.07 -11.94 3.16
CA ILE A 162 -4.98 -10.97 3.29
C ILE A 162 -5.25 -9.86 2.30
N LYS A 163 -5.50 -8.65 2.80
CA LYS A 163 -5.79 -7.45 2.01
C LYS A 163 -4.71 -6.42 2.26
N LEU A 164 -3.90 -6.18 1.25
CA LEU A 164 -2.84 -5.19 1.24
C LEU A 164 -3.26 -4.06 0.30
N GLY A 165 -3.66 -2.93 0.86
CA GLY A 165 -4.04 -1.72 0.15
C GLY A 165 -2.98 -0.63 0.32
N ALA A 166 -2.69 0.06 -0.77
CA ALA A 166 -1.94 1.31 -0.72
C ALA A 166 -2.50 2.33 -1.71
N THR A 167 -2.51 3.61 -1.32
CA THR A 167 -2.87 4.71 -2.21
C THR A 167 -1.95 4.78 -3.40
N PHE A 168 -0.64 4.51 -3.26
CA PHE A 168 0.32 4.63 -4.36
C PHE A 168 1.04 3.32 -4.65
N ASN A 169 1.87 2.84 -3.74
CA ASN A 169 2.76 1.70 -4.02
C ASN A 169 2.68 0.62 -2.94
N ILE A 170 2.77 -0.64 -3.35
CA ILE A 170 3.03 -1.79 -2.48
C ILE A 170 4.36 -2.41 -2.91
N ASN A 171 5.31 -2.50 -1.98
CA ASN A 171 6.62 -3.10 -2.22
C ASN A 171 6.81 -4.31 -1.29
N LEU A 172 7.03 -5.48 -1.89
CA LEU A 172 7.36 -6.72 -1.19
C LEU A 172 8.83 -7.07 -1.43
N ILE A 173 9.62 -7.19 -0.35
CA ILE A 173 11.08 -7.39 -0.45
C ILE A 173 11.49 -8.55 0.46
N ASN A 174 11.98 -9.65 -0.10
CA ASN A 174 12.27 -10.87 0.67
C ASN A 174 11.07 -11.31 1.52
N ALA A 175 9.87 -11.33 0.91
CA ALA A 175 8.63 -11.58 1.63
C ALA A 175 7.86 -12.78 1.06
N ASN A 176 7.34 -13.62 1.95
CA ASN A 176 6.42 -14.71 1.61
C ASN A 176 5.05 -14.37 2.16
N ILE A 177 4.08 -14.16 1.27
CA ILE A 177 2.72 -13.73 1.63
C ILE A 177 1.74 -14.86 1.35
N GLY A 178 0.91 -15.19 2.34
CA GLY A 178 -0.13 -16.20 2.21
C GLY A 178 0.42 -17.62 2.10
N LYS A 179 -0.43 -18.55 1.73
CA LYS A 179 -0.10 -19.98 1.64
C LYS A 179 -0.93 -20.64 0.56
N GLU A 180 -0.31 -21.57 -0.16
CA GLU A 180 -0.90 -22.45 -1.17
C GLU A 180 -1.84 -23.49 -0.51
N LYS A 181 -2.87 -23.02 0.18
CA LYS A 181 -3.98 -23.82 0.73
C LYS A 181 -5.27 -23.35 0.08
N GLU A 182 -6.22 -24.28 -0.06
CA GLU A 182 -7.53 -24.12 -0.70
C GLU A 182 -8.43 -22.97 -0.16
N ARG A 183 -7.99 -22.18 0.83
CA ARG A 183 -8.81 -21.22 1.58
C ARG A 183 -8.19 -19.84 1.82
N THR A 184 -6.97 -19.59 1.33
CA THR A 184 -6.32 -18.29 1.49
C THR A 184 -6.61 -17.39 0.29
N LYS A 185 -7.10 -16.17 0.50
CA LYS A 185 -7.24 -15.16 -0.55
C LYS A 185 -6.28 -14.01 -0.29
N VAL A 186 -5.40 -13.70 -1.23
CA VAL A 186 -4.49 -12.56 -1.15
C VAL A 186 -4.92 -11.53 -2.19
N SER A 187 -5.14 -10.29 -1.77
CA SER A 187 -5.45 -9.18 -2.66
C SER A 187 -4.51 -8.02 -2.35
N MET A 188 -3.80 -7.56 -3.38
CA MET A 188 -2.89 -6.43 -3.36
C MET A 188 -3.44 -5.37 -4.31
N ILE A 189 -3.75 -4.19 -3.78
CA ILE A 189 -4.38 -3.10 -4.55
C ILE A 189 -3.58 -1.81 -4.35
N ALA A 190 -3.05 -1.28 -5.45
CA ALA A 190 -2.28 -0.04 -5.48
C ALA A 190 -2.69 0.83 -6.68
N TYR A 191 -2.73 2.16 -6.51
CA TYR A 191 -3.04 3.05 -7.64
C TYR A 191 -1.88 3.13 -8.65
N LYS A 192 -0.63 3.02 -8.20
CA LYS A 192 0.54 3.07 -9.09
C LYS A 192 1.10 1.67 -9.29
N ASN A 193 1.95 1.24 -8.37
CA ASN A 193 2.80 0.08 -8.60
C ASN A 193 2.64 -0.98 -7.51
N ILE A 194 2.76 -2.23 -7.93
CA ILE A 194 3.03 -3.37 -7.05
C ILE A 194 4.39 -3.92 -7.47
N GLU A 195 5.36 -3.91 -6.55
CA GLU A 195 6.72 -4.37 -6.78
C GLU A 195 7.03 -5.59 -5.91
N LEU A 196 7.50 -6.67 -6.55
CA LEU A 196 7.98 -7.88 -5.87
C LEU A 196 9.47 -8.06 -6.16
N THR A 197 10.27 -8.05 -5.10
CA THR A 197 11.70 -8.35 -5.16
C THR A 197 11.98 -9.56 -4.27
N ASN A 198 12.47 -10.66 -4.85
CA ASN A 198 12.72 -11.92 -4.17
C ASN A 198 11.54 -12.33 -3.25
N SER A 199 10.31 -12.23 -3.76
CA SER A 199 9.10 -12.38 -2.96
C SER A 199 8.08 -13.31 -3.62
N THR A 200 7.40 -14.11 -2.79
CA THR A 200 6.40 -15.07 -3.25
C THR A 200 5.05 -14.76 -2.63
N VAL A 201 4.00 -14.74 -3.47
CA VAL A 201 2.61 -14.59 -3.01
C VAL A 201 1.84 -15.86 -3.34
N ASN A 202 1.26 -16.49 -2.32
CA ASN A 202 0.56 -17.76 -2.44
C ASN A 202 -0.88 -17.66 -1.94
N GLY A 203 -1.81 -18.31 -2.64
CA GLY A 203 -3.21 -18.40 -2.19
C GLY A 203 -4.00 -19.50 -2.89
N LYS A 204 -5.28 -19.58 -2.54
CA LYS A 204 -6.33 -20.11 -3.41
C LYS A 204 -6.59 -19.13 -4.55
N GLU A 205 -6.78 -17.86 -4.18
CA GLU A 205 -6.95 -16.74 -5.10
C GLU A 205 -5.88 -15.68 -4.80
N VAL A 206 -5.22 -15.18 -5.84
CA VAL A 206 -4.25 -14.08 -5.76
C VAL A 206 -4.69 -12.98 -6.71
N GLU A 207 -4.95 -11.79 -6.19
CA GLU A 207 -5.28 -10.60 -6.96
C GLU A 207 -4.16 -9.55 -6.82
N CYS A 208 -3.66 -9.07 -7.96
CA CYS A 208 -2.77 -7.93 -8.06
C CYS A 208 -3.44 -6.86 -8.95
N ASP A 209 -3.87 -5.77 -8.35
CA ASP A 209 -4.46 -4.62 -9.02
C ASP A 209 -3.53 -3.41 -8.84
N ALA A 210 -2.72 -3.15 -9.87
CA ALA A 210 -1.78 -2.03 -9.93
C ALA A 210 -2.07 -1.24 -11.20
N LYS A 211 -2.69 -0.06 -11.12
CA LYS A 211 -3.12 0.62 -12.36
C LYS A 211 -1.96 0.90 -13.32
N GLN A 212 -0.78 1.27 -12.82
CA GLN A 212 0.36 1.60 -13.68
C GLN A 212 1.18 0.36 -14.03
N GLN A 213 1.79 -0.30 -13.03
CA GLN A 213 2.71 -1.39 -13.33
C GLN A 213 2.80 -2.44 -12.22
N ILE A 214 2.92 -3.70 -12.62
CA ILE A 214 3.41 -4.78 -11.77
C ILE A 214 4.88 -5.03 -12.14
N ILE A 215 5.79 -4.84 -11.17
CA ILE A 215 7.25 -4.90 -11.33
C ILE A 215 7.75 -6.13 -10.57
N THR A 216 8.53 -6.99 -11.23
CA THR A 216 9.02 -8.24 -10.63
C THR A 216 10.44 -8.58 -11.05
N ASP A 217 11.18 -9.21 -10.14
CA ASP A 217 12.45 -9.88 -10.46
C ASP A 217 12.28 -11.39 -10.76
N ASP A 218 13.32 -12.02 -11.28
CA ASP A 218 13.31 -13.44 -11.66
C ASP A 218 13.07 -14.40 -10.48
N ASN A 219 13.28 -13.93 -9.25
CA ASN A 219 13.09 -14.71 -8.02
C ASN A 219 11.69 -14.55 -7.42
N SER A 220 10.84 -13.72 -8.01
CA SER A 220 9.49 -13.46 -7.52
C SER A 220 8.45 -14.32 -8.24
N SER A 221 7.38 -14.68 -7.53
CA SER A 221 6.30 -15.48 -8.10
C SER A 221 4.92 -15.25 -7.47
N LEU A 222 3.88 -15.50 -8.26
CA LEU A 222 2.49 -15.57 -7.80
C LEU A 222 1.95 -16.98 -8.02
N ASN A 223 1.47 -17.62 -6.96
CA ASN A 223 0.95 -18.99 -7.03
C ASN A 223 -0.47 -19.03 -6.47
N ALA A 224 -1.40 -19.56 -7.26
CA ALA A 224 -2.78 -19.73 -6.86
C ALA A 224 -3.32 -21.11 -7.25
N THR A 225 -3.97 -21.80 -6.32
CA THR A 225 -4.58 -23.11 -6.62
C THR A 225 -5.89 -23.02 -7.40
N ASP A 226 -6.51 -21.84 -7.48
CA ASP A 226 -7.77 -21.61 -8.21
C ASP A 226 -7.56 -20.52 -9.25
N LYS A 227 -7.21 -19.30 -8.80
CA LYS A 227 -7.25 -18.13 -9.68
C LYS A 227 -6.19 -17.08 -9.39
N ILE A 228 -5.54 -16.59 -10.43
CA ILE A 228 -4.77 -15.36 -10.41
C ILE A 228 -5.53 -14.27 -11.18
N ILE A 229 -5.67 -13.09 -10.58
CA ILE A 229 -6.27 -11.91 -11.19
C ILE A 229 -5.19 -10.84 -11.27
N LEU A 230 -4.91 -10.35 -12.48
CA LEU A 230 -3.95 -9.29 -12.75
C LEU A 230 -4.67 -8.14 -13.45
N LYS A 231 -4.62 -6.96 -12.85
CA LYS A 231 -5.16 -5.71 -13.43
C LYS A 231 -4.05 -4.67 -13.44
N THR A 232 -3.58 -4.33 -14.63
CA THR A 232 -2.47 -3.37 -14.79
C THR A 232 -2.32 -2.90 -16.23
N ASP A 233 -1.79 -1.69 -16.43
CA ASP A 233 -1.41 -1.18 -17.75
C ASP A 233 -0.13 -1.88 -18.28
N ASN A 234 0.79 -2.27 -17.38
CA ASN A 234 2.06 -2.91 -17.75
C ASN A 234 2.53 -3.95 -16.73
N ILE A 235 3.19 -5.01 -17.18
CA ILE A 235 3.69 -6.08 -16.31
C ILE A 235 5.06 -6.58 -16.75
N ASP A 236 6.01 -6.59 -15.83
CA ASP A 236 7.30 -7.23 -16.05
C ASP A 236 7.15 -8.76 -16.16
N LYS A 237 8.21 -9.45 -16.59
CA LYS A 237 8.24 -10.90 -16.58
C LYS A 237 7.99 -11.43 -15.17
N ILE A 238 6.92 -12.21 -15.00
CA ILE A 238 6.57 -12.81 -13.71
C ILE A 238 6.32 -14.31 -13.83
N ASN A 239 6.89 -15.07 -12.89
CA ASN A 239 6.64 -16.50 -12.75
C ASN A 239 5.29 -16.71 -12.06
N ILE A 240 4.42 -17.51 -12.67
CA ILE A 240 3.11 -17.78 -12.11
C ILE A 240 2.71 -19.25 -12.19
N SER A 241 1.96 -19.70 -11.18
CA SER A 241 1.32 -21.01 -11.14
C SER A 241 -0.17 -20.82 -10.87
N TYR A 242 -1.04 -21.28 -11.77
CA TYR A 242 -2.47 -21.01 -11.71
C TYR A 242 -3.31 -22.07 -12.42
N ASN A 243 -4.57 -22.21 -12.00
CA ASN A 243 -5.59 -22.93 -12.77
C ASN A 243 -6.35 -21.99 -13.71
N THR A 244 -6.81 -20.84 -13.20
CA THR A 244 -7.45 -19.79 -14.00
C THR A 244 -6.65 -18.49 -13.90
N LEU A 245 -6.37 -17.85 -15.04
CA LEU A 245 -5.82 -16.50 -15.08
C LEU A 245 -6.87 -15.53 -15.60
N VAL A 246 -7.02 -14.40 -14.93
CA VAL A 246 -7.80 -13.25 -15.41
C VAL A 246 -6.86 -12.07 -15.57
N TYR A 247 -6.64 -11.62 -16.80
CA TYR A 247 -5.79 -10.47 -17.11
C TYR A 247 -6.62 -9.35 -17.72
N ASN A 248 -6.72 -8.20 -17.03
CA ASN A 248 -7.54 -7.05 -17.44
C ASN A 248 -8.95 -7.48 -17.91
N ASP A 249 -9.65 -8.23 -17.04
CA ASP A 249 -10.98 -8.80 -17.25
C ASP A 249 -11.11 -9.86 -18.36
N ASN A 250 -10.02 -10.25 -19.02
CA ASN A 250 -10.01 -11.36 -19.98
C ASN A 250 -9.61 -12.67 -19.29
N VAL A 251 -10.43 -13.70 -19.43
CA VAL A 251 -10.15 -15.03 -18.87
C VAL A 251 -9.24 -15.80 -19.83
N ILE A 252 -8.13 -16.29 -19.30
CA ILE A 252 -7.19 -17.19 -19.98
C ILE A 252 -7.23 -18.51 -19.20
N GLU A 253 -8.01 -19.46 -19.70
CA GLU A 253 -8.10 -20.82 -19.16
C GLU A 253 -6.97 -21.67 -19.77
N GLN A 254 -6.22 -22.40 -18.93
CA GLN A 254 -5.22 -23.37 -19.38
C GLN A 254 -5.67 -24.80 -19.11
N GLU A 255 -5.11 -25.75 -19.88
CA GLU A 255 -5.15 -27.18 -19.53
C GLU A 255 -4.34 -27.41 -18.24
N GLU A 256 -4.89 -28.20 -17.32
CA GLU A 256 -4.48 -28.33 -15.91
C GLU A 256 -2.96 -28.37 -15.60
N ASN A 257 -2.56 -27.71 -14.51
CA ASN A 257 -1.29 -27.86 -13.77
C ASN A 257 0.02 -27.45 -14.49
N LYS A 258 0.01 -26.44 -15.36
CA LYS A 258 1.26 -25.87 -15.91
C LYS A 258 1.77 -24.65 -15.12
N VAL A 259 3.06 -24.67 -14.83
CA VAL A 259 3.84 -23.47 -14.46
C VAL A 259 4.02 -22.62 -15.71
N GLY A 260 3.67 -21.35 -15.64
CA GLY A 260 3.73 -20.40 -16.75
C GLY A 260 4.58 -19.17 -16.42
N THR A 261 4.98 -18.46 -17.46
CA THR A 261 5.54 -17.11 -17.35
C THR A 261 4.62 -16.17 -18.10
N ILE A 262 4.21 -15.07 -17.46
CA ILE A 262 3.60 -13.95 -18.17
C ILE A 262 4.66 -12.89 -18.35
N GLU A 263 4.71 -12.34 -19.56
CA GLU A 263 5.42 -11.12 -19.88
C GLU A 263 4.41 -10.19 -20.54
N TYR A 264 4.50 -8.89 -20.30
CA TYR A 264 3.83 -7.94 -21.18
C TYR A 264 4.32 -8.17 -22.60
N LYS A 265 3.45 -8.74 -23.43
CA LYS A 265 3.62 -8.65 -24.87
C LYS A 265 3.07 -7.30 -25.25
N ASP A 266 3.95 -6.43 -25.74
CA ASP A 266 3.56 -5.26 -26.52
C ASP A 266 2.77 -5.81 -27.72
N ASP A 267 1.47 -6.00 -27.50
CA ASP A 267 0.66 -6.78 -28.42
C ASP A 267 0.45 -5.85 -29.60
N ASP A 268 1.21 -6.10 -30.67
CA ASP A 268 1.09 -5.46 -31.99
C ASP A 268 -0.40 -5.33 -32.38
N LEU A 269 -1.25 -6.27 -31.92
CA LEU A 269 -2.70 -6.21 -32.06
C LEU A 269 -3.38 -5.06 -31.29
N THR A 270 -2.97 -4.75 -30.06
CA THR A 270 -3.48 -3.61 -29.27
C THR A 270 -3.06 -2.29 -29.88
N ASN A 271 -1.81 -2.18 -30.33
CA ASN A 271 -1.33 -1.00 -31.07
C ASN A 271 -2.07 -0.84 -32.41
N LYS A 272 -2.27 -1.93 -33.17
CA LYS A 272 -3.08 -1.94 -34.40
C LYS A 272 -4.55 -1.60 -34.16
N ARG A 273 -5.13 -2.01 -33.02
CA ARG A 273 -6.50 -1.63 -32.62
C ARG A 273 -6.60 -0.13 -32.33
N LEU A 274 -5.61 0.46 -31.65
CA LEU A 274 -5.55 1.90 -31.40
C LEU A 274 -5.35 2.70 -32.70
N GLU A 275 -4.48 2.24 -33.59
CA GLU A 275 -4.30 2.81 -34.93
C GLU A 275 -5.60 2.78 -35.73
N LEU A 276 -6.31 1.65 -35.73
CA LEU A 276 -7.60 1.50 -36.41
C LEU A 276 -8.67 2.45 -35.83
N ILE A 277 -8.74 2.59 -34.50
CA ILE A 277 -9.67 3.51 -33.84
C ILE A 277 -9.39 4.96 -34.26
N ASN A 278 -8.12 5.37 -34.33
CA ASN A 278 -7.74 6.72 -34.76
C ASN A 278 -8.03 6.95 -36.25
N LEU A 279 -7.80 5.94 -37.10
CA LEU A 279 -8.16 6.00 -38.52
C LEU A 279 -9.68 6.20 -38.70
N LEU A 280 -10.50 5.45 -37.96
CA LEU A 280 -11.95 5.54 -38.02
C LEU A 280 -12.46 6.91 -37.54
N LYS A 281 -11.84 7.50 -36.50
CA LYS A 281 -12.15 8.87 -36.06
C LYS A 281 -11.83 9.90 -37.14
N ASN A 282 -10.65 9.83 -37.75
CA ASN A 282 -10.28 10.73 -38.85
C ASN A 282 -11.24 10.60 -40.05
N LEU A 283 -11.62 9.38 -40.41
CA LEU A 283 -12.60 9.15 -41.49
C LEU A 283 -13.97 9.73 -41.16
N LYS A 284 -14.42 9.59 -39.91
CA LYS A 284 -15.66 10.20 -39.44
C LYS A 284 -15.61 11.73 -39.59
N ASP A 285 -14.53 12.37 -39.13
CA ASP A 285 -14.36 13.82 -39.23
C ASP A 285 -14.32 14.29 -40.70
N ILE A 286 -13.68 13.52 -41.59
CA ILE A 286 -13.68 13.81 -43.03
C ILE A 286 -15.10 13.71 -43.60
N CYS A 287 -15.86 12.66 -43.27
CA CYS A 287 -17.24 12.48 -43.74
C CYS A 287 -18.17 13.59 -43.22
N GLU A 288 -18.04 13.99 -41.96
CA GLU A 288 -18.80 15.09 -41.36
C GLU A 288 -18.47 16.44 -42.03
N ASN A 289 -17.23 16.67 -42.41
CA ASN A 289 -16.83 17.90 -43.13
C ASN A 289 -17.22 17.89 -44.62
N THR A 290 -17.24 16.72 -45.27
CA THR A 290 -17.61 16.59 -46.70
C THR A 290 -19.11 16.76 -46.90
N SER A 291 -19.93 16.26 -45.97
CA SER A 291 -21.39 16.40 -45.98
C SER A 291 -21.87 17.85 -45.78
N ILE A 292 -21.01 18.76 -45.29
CA ILE A 292 -21.28 20.21 -45.20
C ILE A 292 -20.90 20.94 -46.52
N GLY A 293 -19.94 20.42 -47.29
CA GLY A 293 -19.46 21.02 -48.53
C GLY A 293 -20.44 20.94 -49.71
N GLU A 294 -21.18 19.82 -49.84
CA GLU A 294 -22.10 19.62 -50.97
C GLU A 294 -23.42 20.41 -50.85
N ILE A 295 -23.80 20.87 -49.65
CA ILE A 295 -25.05 21.62 -49.43
C ILE A 295 -24.92 23.11 -49.82
N ARG A 296 -23.70 23.65 -49.99
CA ARG A 296 -23.49 25.10 -50.21
C ARG A 296 -23.33 25.57 -51.66
N HIS A 297 -23.41 24.68 -52.66
CA HIS A 297 -23.28 25.09 -54.07
C HIS A 297 -24.37 24.53 -55.00
N LYS A 298 -25.62 24.99 -54.85
CA LYS A 298 -26.53 25.18 -56.01
C LYS A 298 -27.38 26.44 -55.82
N PRO A 299 -27.10 27.54 -56.53
CA PRO A 299 -28.07 28.63 -56.64
C PRO A 299 -29.24 28.17 -57.51
N PHE A 300 -30.47 28.29 -57.00
CA PHE A 300 -31.68 28.12 -57.80
C PHE A 300 -31.74 29.22 -58.87
N SER A 301 -31.35 28.88 -60.09
CA SER A 301 -31.57 29.72 -61.26
C SER A 301 -33.05 29.76 -61.62
N LYS A 302 -33.61 30.98 -61.66
CA LYS A 302 -34.93 31.30 -62.23
C LYS A 302 -35.12 30.65 -63.60
N VAL A 303 -36.24 29.96 -63.81
CA VAL A 303 -36.74 29.66 -65.15
C VAL A 303 -37.99 30.50 -65.39
N LYS A 304 -37.87 31.46 -66.33
CA LYS A 304 -39.00 32.14 -66.97
C LYS A 304 -39.70 31.16 -67.92
N LYS A 305 -41.03 31.13 -67.88
CA LYS A 305 -41.90 31.14 -69.06
C LYS A 305 -43.07 32.05 -68.75
#